data_AF-A0A2N9GIW5-F1
#
_entry.id   AF-A0A2N9GIW5-F1
#
_cell.length_a   1.000
_cell.length_b   1.000
_cell.length_c   1.000
_cell.angle_alpha   90.00
_cell.angle_beta   90.00
_cell.angle_gamma   90.00
#
_symmetry.space_group_name_H-M   'P 1'
#
loop_
_entity.id
_entity.type
_entity.pdbx_description
1 polymer ?
#
loop_
_entity_poly.entity_id
_entity_poly.type
_entity_poly.pdbx_seq_one_letter_code
_entity_poly.pdbx_strand_id
1 'polypeptide(L)'
;MQYLIGAGMDPGTENNPYLGYVYTSFQERATFLSHGNTAKLAKEGGDPVLARICGTIASNEKRHENAYAKIVEKLLELDPTGAMVAIADMMRKKITMPAHLMYDGRDP
;
A
#
# COMPACT_ATOMS: atom_id res chain seq x y z
N MET A 1 16.40 1.72 9.34
CA MET A 1 15.97 2.92 8.57
C MET A 1 16.99 3.30 7.51
N GLN A 2 18.25 3.57 7.86
CA GLN A 2 19.33 3.84 6.88
C GLN A 2 19.50 2.71 5.85
N TYR A 3 19.48 1.44 6.28
CA TYR A 3 19.57 0.29 5.36
C TYR A 3 18.43 0.24 4.35
N LEU A 4 17.18 0.40 4.80
CA LEU A 4 16.02 0.35 3.90
C LEU A 4 16.01 1.50 2.88
N ILE A 5 16.37 2.73 3.30
CA ILE A 5 16.51 3.86 2.37
C ILE A 5 17.60 3.58 1.33
N GLY A 6 18.76 3.08 1.77
CA GLY A 6 19.89 2.77 0.88
C GLY A 6 19.61 1.61 -0.06
N ALA A 7 18.83 0.62 0.39
CA ALA A 7 18.40 -0.52 -0.43
C ALA A 7 17.34 -0.13 -1.47
N GLY A 8 16.54 0.89 -1.17
CA GLY A 8 15.44 1.32 -2.02
C GLY A 8 14.35 0.26 -2.12
N MET A 9 13.64 0.26 -3.24
CA MET A 9 12.57 -0.70 -3.53
C MET A 9 12.37 -0.81 -5.05
N ASP A 10 12.14 -2.03 -5.53
CA ASP A 10 11.57 -2.27 -6.86
C ASP A 10 10.13 -2.81 -6.73
N PRO A 11 9.11 -2.00 -7.04
CA PRO A 11 7.71 -2.43 -7.01
C PRO A 11 7.29 -3.24 -8.25
N GLY A 12 8.16 -3.42 -9.26
CA GLY A 12 7.84 -4.13 -10.49
C GLY A 12 6.85 -3.39 -11.41
N THR A 13 6.75 -2.07 -11.27
CA THR A 13 5.78 -1.22 -11.99
C THR A 13 6.30 -0.67 -13.32
N GLU A 14 7.57 -0.88 -13.66
CA GLU A 14 8.15 -0.62 -14.99
C GLU A 14 7.95 0.81 -15.53
N ASN A 15 7.84 1.81 -14.64
CA ASN A 15 7.46 3.18 -14.97
C ASN A 15 6.09 3.30 -15.70
N ASN A 16 5.27 2.26 -15.62
CA ASN A 16 3.94 2.21 -16.21
C ASN A 16 2.91 2.72 -15.19
N PRO A 17 2.17 3.82 -15.50
CA PRO A 17 1.19 4.38 -14.58
C PRO A 17 0.04 3.40 -14.28
N TYR A 18 -0.31 2.49 -15.18
CA TYR A 18 -1.36 1.49 -14.93
C TYR A 18 -0.93 0.54 -13.81
N LEU A 19 0.29 -0.01 -13.91
CA LEU A 19 0.87 -0.87 -12.87
C LEU A 19 1.05 -0.09 -11.57
N GLY A 20 1.51 1.16 -11.66
CA GLY A 20 1.69 2.07 -10.52
C GLY A 20 0.39 2.31 -9.74
N TYR A 21 -0.69 2.69 -10.40
CA TYR A 21 -1.96 2.98 -9.73
C TYR A 21 -2.64 1.73 -9.17
N VAL A 22 -2.50 0.58 -9.84
CA VAL A 22 -2.94 -0.70 -9.26
C VAL A 22 -2.14 -0.99 -8.00
N TYR A 23 -0.81 -0.88 -8.06
CA TYR A 23 0.07 -1.09 -6.91
C TYR A 23 -0.29 -0.19 -5.72
N THR A 24 -0.41 1.12 -5.93
CA THR A 24 -0.70 2.07 -4.84
C THR A 24 -2.10 1.87 -4.28
N SER A 25 -3.10 1.56 -5.11
CA SER A 25 -4.46 1.22 -4.65
C SER A 25 -4.44 0.05 -3.65
N PHE A 26 -3.65 -0.99 -3.96
CA PHE A 26 -3.50 -2.14 -3.07
C PHE A 26 -2.74 -1.79 -1.79
N GLN A 27 -1.63 -1.07 -1.90
CA GLN A 27 -0.80 -0.72 -0.74
C GLN A 27 -1.54 0.17 0.25
N GLU A 28 -2.23 1.22 -0.22
CA GLU A 28 -2.98 2.12 0.67
C GLU A 28 -4.12 1.39 1.40
N ARG A 29 -4.75 0.40 0.75
CA ARG A 29 -5.70 -0.46 1.44
C ARG A 29 -5.03 -1.36 2.48
N ALA A 30 -3.86 -1.91 2.16
CA ALA A 30 -3.11 -2.76 3.07
C ALA A 30 -2.65 -1.99 4.32
N THR A 31 -2.20 -0.76 4.16
CA THR A 31 -1.81 0.09 5.29
C THR A 31 -3.02 0.57 6.08
N PHE A 32 -4.13 0.95 5.42
CA PHE A 32 -5.40 1.28 6.09
C PHE A 32 -5.85 0.17 7.05
N LEU A 33 -5.84 -1.08 6.59
CA LEU A 33 -6.21 -2.23 7.41
C LEU A 33 -5.20 -2.45 8.55
N SER A 34 -3.90 -2.36 8.27
CA SER A 34 -2.83 -2.51 9.26
C SER A 34 -2.92 -1.47 10.39
N HIS A 35 -3.10 -0.20 10.04
CA HIS A 35 -3.23 0.89 10.99
C HIS A 35 -4.56 0.83 11.75
N GLY A 36 -5.66 0.48 11.08
CA GLY A 36 -6.96 0.27 11.73
C GLY A 36 -6.91 -0.87 12.78
N ASN A 37 -6.27 -1.99 12.44
CA ASN A 37 -6.08 -3.10 13.38
C ASN A 37 -5.17 -2.70 14.55
N THR A 38 -4.07 -2.00 14.27
CA THR A 38 -3.17 -1.49 15.32
C THR A 38 -3.89 -0.51 16.24
N ALA A 39 -4.76 0.36 15.72
CA ALA A 39 -5.57 1.27 16.52
C ALA A 39 -6.52 0.52 17.47
N LYS A 40 -7.14 -0.57 16.98
CA LYS A 40 -7.98 -1.43 17.80
C LYS A 40 -7.18 -2.10 18.92
N LEU A 41 -6.04 -2.70 18.60
CA LEU A 41 -5.14 -3.33 19.58
C LEU A 41 -4.66 -2.32 20.63
N ALA A 42 -4.28 -1.11 20.23
CA ALA A 42 -3.87 -0.06 21.14
C ALA A 42 -5.00 0.34 22.12
N LYS A 43 -6.23 0.44 21.62
CA LYS A 43 -7.41 0.73 22.46
C LYS A 43 -7.68 -0.40 23.46
N GLU A 44 -7.60 -1.65 23.01
CA GLU A 44 -7.75 -2.84 23.86
C GLU A 44 -6.63 -2.94 24.91
N GLY A 45 -5.41 -2.52 24.56
CA GLY A 45 -4.26 -2.41 25.46
C GLY A 45 -4.31 -1.20 26.40
N GLY A 46 -5.37 -0.38 26.36
CA GLY A 46 -5.55 0.76 27.26
C GLY A 46 -4.77 2.03 26.88
N ASP A 47 -4.25 2.12 25.64
CA ASP A 47 -3.58 3.31 25.12
C ASP A 47 -4.49 4.08 24.12
N PRO A 48 -5.31 5.03 24.59
CA PRO A 48 -6.20 5.79 23.73
C PRO A 48 -5.47 6.79 22.82
N VAL A 49 -4.25 7.20 23.18
CA VAL A 49 -3.47 8.16 22.39
C VAL A 49 -2.89 7.47 21.16
N LEU A 50 -2.27 6.30 21.34
CA LEU A 50 -1.78 5.48 20.24
C LEU A 50 -2.93 5.05 19.32
N ALA A 51 -4.07 4.65 19.89
CA ALA A 51 -5.26 4.32 19.11
C ALA A 51 -5.71 5.49 18.21
N ARG A 52 -5.69 6.72 18.73
CA ARG A 52 -6.04 7.92 17.97
C ARG A 52 -5.03 8.22 16.86
N ILE A 53 -3.73 8.06 17.13
CA ILE A 53 -2.68 8.26 16.12
C ILE A 53 -2.87 7.28 14.97
N CYS A 54 -2.95 5.97 15.26
CA CYS A 54 -3.14 4.94 14.25
C CYS A 54 -4.45 5.12 13.48
N GLY A 55 -5.55 5.45 14.17
CA GLY A 55 -6.84 5.72 13.52
C GLY A 55 -6.81 6.94 12.58
N THR A 56 -6.04 7.97 12.93
CA THR A 56 -5.86 9.17 12.09
C THR A 56 -5.08 8.84 10.81
N ILE A 57 -4.00 8.05 10.93
CA ILE A 57 -3.23 7.57 9.77
C ILE A 57 -4.12 6.72 8.86
N ALA A 58 -4.85 5.74 9.44
CA ALA A 58 -5.79 4.91 8.70
C ALA A 58 -6.84 5.74 7.94
N SER A 59 -7.36 6.81 8.55
CA SER A 59 -8.31 7.70 7.88
C SER A 59 -7.70 8.39 6.64
N ASN A 60 -6.41 8.72 6.66
CA ASN A 60 -5.72 9.28 5.50
C ASN A 60 -5.54 8.23 4.40
N GLU A 61 -5.08 7.04 4.76
CA GLU A 61 -4.88 5.92 3.84
C GLU A 61 -6.18 5.52 3.14
N LYS A 62 -7.31 5.58 3.86
CA LYS A 62 -8.63 5.37 3.25
C LYS A 62 -8.95 6.40 2.15
N ARG A 63 -8.56 7.66 2.35
CA ARG A 63 -8.74 8.71 1.33
C ARG A 63 -7.82 8.48 0.13
N HIS A 64 -6.59 8.04 0.37
CA HIS A 64 -5.65 7.70 -0.71
C HIS A 64 -6.11 6.47 -1.50
N GLU A 65 -6.53 5.39 -0.84
CA GLU A 65 -7.13 4.21 -1.47
C GLU A 65 -8.28 4.64 -2.39
N ASN A 66 -9.22 5.44 -1.88
CA ASN A 66 -10.36 5.90 -2.67
C ASN A 66 -9.93 6.75 -3.89
N ALA A 67 -8.89 7.57 -3.76
CA ALA A 67 -8.38 8.38 -4.86
C ALA A 67 -7.74 7.51 -5.95
N TYR A 68 -6.85 6.58 -5.59
CA TYR A 68 -6.20 5.69 -6.55
C TYR A 68 -7.17 4.69 -7.17
N ALA A 69 -8.11 4.15 -6.39
CA ALA A 69 -9.13 3.25 -6.90
C ALA A 69 -10.01 3.92 -7.96
N LYS A 70 -10.35 5.21 -7.78
CA LYS A 70 -11.09 5.98 -8.80
C LYS A 70 -10.29 6.19 -10.09
N ILE A 71 -8.96 6.32 -9.99
CA ILE A 71 -8.12 6.40 -11.18
C ILE A 71 -8.15 5.07 -11.93
N VAL A 72 -8.00 3.95 -11.22
CA VAL A 72 -8.07 2.60 -11.82
C VAL A 72 -9.46 2.32 -12.41
N GLU A 73 -10.53 2.73 -11.71
CA GLU A 73 -11.91 2.68 -12.22
C GLU A 73 -12.03 3.44 -13.54
N LYS A 74 -11.50 4.66 -13.60
CA LYS A 74 -11.54 5.44 -14.84
C LYS A 74 -10.72 4.82 -15.97
N LEU A 75 -9.59 4.18 -15.65
CA LEU A 75 -8.81 3.41 -16.62
C LEU A 75 -9.59 2.20 -17.14
N LEU A 76 -10.35 1.50 -16.29
CA LEU A 76 -11.21 0.39 -16.70
C LEU A 76 -12.36 0.83 -17.62
N GLU A 77 -12.84 2.06 -17.49
CA GLU A 77 -13.84 2.62 -18.41
C GLU A 77 -13.25 3.00 -19.77
N LEU A 78 -12.06 3.62 -19.78
CA LEU A 78 -11.46 4.20 -20.99
C LEU A 78 -10.62 3.20 -21.78
N ASP A 79 -9.92 2.30 -21.09
CA ASP A 79 -9.07 1.25 -21.66
C ASP A 79 -9.22 -0.04 -20.84
N PRO A 80 -10.37 -0.73 -20.97
CA PRO A 80 -10.67 -1.92 -20.18
C PRO A 80 -9.62 -3.02 -20.35
N THR A 81 -9.12 -3.21 -21.57
CA THR A 81 -8.14 -4.27 -21.88
C THR A 81 -6.79 -3.97 -21.23
N GLY A 82 -6.25 -2.76 -21.42
CA GLY A 82 -4.97 -2.38 -20.81
C GLY A 82 -5.02 -2.38 -19.29
N ALA A 83 -6.09 -1.85 -18.71
CA ALA A 83 -6.31 -1.86 -17.27
C ALA A 83 -6.40 -3.28 -16.69
N MET A 84 -7.17 -4.18 -17.32
CA MET A 84 -7.27 -5.56 -16.86
C MET A 84 -5.97 -6.35 -17.00
N VAL A 85 -5.19 -6.11 -18.06
CA VAL A 85 -3.85 -6.71 -18.21
C VAL A 85 -2.92 -6.23 -17.10
N ALA A 86 -2.92 -4.93 -16.79
CA ALA A 86 -2.12 -4.36 -15.71
C ALA A 86 -2.50 -4.91 -14.33
N ILE A 87 -3.81 -5.03 -14.04
CA ILE A 87 -4.29 -5.67 -12.81
C ILE A 87 -3.80 -7.11 -12.73
N ALA A 88 -4.00 -7.90 -13.78
CA ALA A 88 -3.58 -9.30 -13.80
C ALA A 88 -2.06 -9.45 -13.67
N ASP A 89 -1.29 -8.54 -14.27
CA ASP A 89 0.17 -8.54 -14.18
C ASP A 89 0.66 -8.27 -12.76
N MET A 90 0.14 -7.23 -12.11
CA MET A 90 0.46 -6.94 -10.70
C MET A 90 0.09 -8.09 -9.76
N MET A 91 -1.05 -8.76 -10.00
CA MET A 91 -1.45 -9.95 -9.24
C MET A 91 -0.48 -11.11 -9.45
N ARG A 92 -0.05 -11.37 -10.70
CA ARG A 92 0.89 -12.44 -11.04
C ARG A 92 2.28 -12.21 -10.44
N LYS A 93 2.77 -10.97 -10.47
CA LYS A 93 4.04 -10.56 -9.85
C LYS A 93 4.00 -10.65 -8.31
N LYS A 94 2.79 -10.74 -7.73
CA LYS A 94 2.48 -10.51 -6.32
C LYS A 94 2.72 -9.06 -5.94
N ILE A 95 1.88 -8.54 -5.06
CA ILE A 95 2.00 -7.16 -4.59
C ILE A 95 3.13 -7.10 -3.55
N THR A 96 4.31 -6.69 -3.97
CA THR A 96 5.51 -6.61 -3.12
C THR A 96 5.39 -5.49 -2.09
N MET A 97 5.63 -5.80 -0.82
CA MET A 97 5.62 -4.79 0.25
C MET A 97 6.77 -3.79 0.08
N PRO A 98 6.55 -2.47 0.31
CA PRO A 98 7.59 -1.46 0.18
C PRO A 98 8.84 -1.73 1.02
N ALA A 99 8.65 -2.31 2.20
CA ALA A 99 9.72 -2.61 3.15
C ALA A 99 10.21 -4.08 3.07
N HIS A 100 10.04 -4.78 1.95
CA HIS A 100 10.45 -6.20 1.84
C HIS A 100 11.97 -6.43 1.96
N LEU A 101 12.80 -5.38 1.79
CA LEU A 101 14.25 -5.39 2.01
C LEU A 101 14.65 -4.84 3.40
N MET A 102 13.75 -4.93 4.38
CA MET A 102 14.04 -4.46 5.73
C MET A 102 15.15 -5.29 6.36
N TYR A 103 16.25 -4.62 6.72
CA TYR A 103 17.42 -5.20 7.37
C TYR A 103 17.85 -4.34 8.57
N ASP A 104 18.20 -4.98 9.69
CA ASP A 104 18.58 -4.32 10.93
C ASP A 104 20.10 -4.36 11.23
N GLY A 105 20.89 -4.98 10.35
CA GLY A 105 22.34 -5.19 10.55
C GLY A 105 22.69 -6.56 11.14
N ARG A 106 21.70 -7.40 11.46
CA ARG A 106 21.90 -8.70 12.10
C ARG A 106 21.04 -9.80 11.49
N ASP A 107 19.74 -9.57 11.34
CA ASP A 107 18.78 -10.56 10.84
C ASP A 107 18.67 -10.43 9.31
N PRO A 108 19.19 -11.40 8.53
CA PRO A 108 19.32 -11.31 7.07
C PRO A 108 17.99 -11.33 6.31
#